data_AF-A0A258M4V2-F1
#
_entry.id   AF-A0A258M4V2-F1
#
_cell.length_a   1.000
_cell.length_b   1.000
_cell.length_c   1.000
_cell.angle_alpha   90.00
_cell.angle_beta   90.00
_cell.angle_gamma   90.00
#
_symmetry.space_group_name_H-M   'P 1'
#
loop_
_entity.id
_entity.type
_entity.pdbx_description
1 polymer ?
#
loop_
_entity_poly.entity_id
_entity_poly.type
_entity_poly.pdbx_seq_one_letter_code
_entity_poly.pdbx_strand_id
1 'polypeptide(L)'
;MSTAFIFPGQGSQQVGMGKALADAFPVARAVFDEVDAALSQKLTALMWDGPADDLTLTANAQPALMAVSLAAMRVLEAEAGLNLATDAAFVAGHSLGEYSALAAAGALSITDAARLLRIRGTAMQQAVPVGEGAMAALLGLDFEAAAAVAAEAAQGEVCEAANDNADGQVVVSGARGAVERALVIAKEKGAMKALLLPVSAPFHCRMMQPAAEAMAEALAKATVNAPVVP
;
A
#
# COMPACT_ATOMS: atom_id res chain seq x y z
N MET A 1 28.69 -5.37 -0.07
CA MET A 1 27.36 -5.89 -0.43
C MET A 1 26.41 -4.73 -0.21
N SER A 2 25.59 -4.35 -1.19
CA SER A 2 24.66 -3.22 -1.04
C SER A 2 23.33 -3.73 -0.50
N THR A 3 22.81 -3.09 0.54
CA THR A 3 21.53 -3.45 1.18
C THR A 3 20.44 -2.48 0.74
N ALA A 4 19.23 -2.98 0.50
CA ALA A 4 18.05 -2.15 0.28
C ALA A 4 16.93 -2.57 1.25
N PHE A 5 16.18 -1.60 1.76
CA PHE A 5 15.03 -1.85 2.63
C PHE A 5 13.74 -1.71 1.82
N ILE A 6 12.94 -2.78 1.81
CA ILE A 6 11.68 -2.83 1.06
C ILE A 6 10.51 -2.87 2.03
N PHE A 7 9.60 -1.92 1.86
CA PHE A 7 8.43 -1.74 2.72
C PHE A 7 7.17 -2.32 2.05
N PRO A 8 6.44 -3.23 2.73
CA PRO A 8 5.31 -3.93 2.12
C PRO A 8 4.11 -3.01 1.89
N GLY A 9 3.30 -3.38 0.90
CA GLY A 9 2.01 -2.76 0.60
C GLY A 9 0.84 -3.35 1.37
N GLN A 10 -0.38 -2.97 0.96
CA GLN A 10 -1.63 -3.47 1.56
C GLN A 10 -1.84 -4.94 1.19
N GLY A 11 -2.45 -5.70 2.10
CA GLY A 11 -2.77 -7.12 1.92
C GLY A 11 -2.09 -8.04 2.94
N SER A 12 -1.13 -7.53 3.71
CA SER A 12 -0.41 -8.27 4.75
C SER A 12 -0.89 -7.94 6.17
N GLN A 13 -1.90 -7.08 6.32
CA GLN A 13 -2.46 -6.71 7.62
C GLN A 13 -3.16 -7.90 8.27
N GLN A 14 -2.96 -8.07 9.58
CA GLN A 14 -3.60 -9.11 10.37
C GLN A 14 -3.82 -8.61 11.79
N VAL A 15 -4.90 -9.08 12.42
CA VAL A 15 -5.18 -8.78 13.83
C VAL A 15 -4.04 -9.32 14.69
N GLY A 16 -3.59 -8.52 15.66
CA GLY A 16 -2.43 -8.79 16.49
C GLY A 16 -1.10 -8.26 15.94
N MET A 17 -1.07 -7.69 14.72
CA MET A 17 0.18 -7.19 14.12
C MET A 17 0.81 -6.07 14.96
N GLY A 18 2.14 -6.09 15.07
CA GLY A 18 2.90 -5.11 15.83
C GLY A 18 2.80 -5.21 17.35
N LYS A 19 1.85 -5.97 17.91
CA LYS A 19 1.66 -6.06 19.37
C LYS A 19 2.90 -6.59 20.08
N ALA A 20 3.46 -7.69 19.60
CA ALA A 20 4.67 -8.28 20.19
C ALA A 20 5.88 -7.32 20.15
N LEU A 21 6.02 -6.53 19.08
CA LEU A 21 7.06 -5.49 19.02
C LEU A 21 6.81 -4.40 20.06
N ALA A 22 5.56 -3.93 20.18
CA ALA A 22 5.20 -2.88 21.11
C ALA A 22 5.32 -3.30 22.58
N ASP A 23 5.05 -4.57 22.88
CA ASP A 23 5.20 -5.14 24.23
C ASP A 23 6.68 -5.33 24.61
N ALA A 24 7.53 -5.68 23.64
CA ALA A 24 8.95 -5.98 23.86
C ALA A 24 9.86 -4.75 23.85
N PHE A 25 9.55 -3.75 23.00
CA PHE A 25 10.45 -2.63 22.75
C PHE A 25 9.75 -1.27 22.97
N PRO A 26 10.19 -0.44 23.93
CA PRO A 26 9.63 0.89 24.15
C PRO A 26 9.67 1.81 22.93
N VAL A 27 10.70 1.68 22.08
CA VAL A 27 10.83 2.45 20.83
C VAL A 27 9.75 2.08 19.81
N ALA A 28 9.33 0.80 19.75
CA ALA A 28 8.21 0.39 18.92
C ALA A 28 6.88 0.91 19.48
N ARG A 29 6.67 0.80 20.80
CA ARG A 29 5.49 1.34 21.50
C ARG A 29 5.29 2.82 21.18
N ALA A 30 6.37 3.61 21.20
CA ALA A 30 6.33 5.05 20.90
C ALA A 30 5.84 5.35 19.47
N VAL A 31 6.23 4.56 18.46
CA VAL A 31 5.73 4.73 17.08
C VAL A 31 4.22 4.55 17.03
N PHE A 32 3.71 3.49 17.67
CA PHE A 32 2.27 3.24 17.69
C PHE A 32 1.50 4.34 18.45
N ASP A 33 2.05 4.85 19.55
CA ASP A 33 1.45 5.95 20.30
C ASP A 33 1.46 7.26 19.52
N GLU A 34 2.52 7.55 18.76
CA GLU A 34 2.57 8.70 17.85
C GLU A 34 1.51 8.60 16.75
N VAL A 35 1.34 7.41 16.14
CA VAL A 35 0.32 7.20 15.10
C VAL A 35 -1.09 7.36 15.67
N ASP A 36 -1.37 6.80 16.85
CA ASP A 36 -2.66 6.97 17.53
C ASP A 36 -2.95 8.46 17.81
N ALA A 37 -1.95 9.20 18.29
CA ALA A 37 -2.06 10.63 18.55
C ALA A 37 -2.25 11.44 17.26
N ALA A 38 -1.51 11.13 16.21
CA ALA A 38 -1.61 11.80 14.91
C ALA A 38 -3.00 11.68 14.28
N LEU A 39 -3.66 10.53 14.50
CA LEU A 39 -5.00 10.21 14.02
C LEU A 39 -6.12 10.59 15.00
N SER A 40 -5.77 11.03 16.21
CA SER A 40 -6.73 11.24 17.31
C SER A 40 -7.65 10.02 17.53
N GLN A 41 -7.10 8.81 17.36
CA GLN A 41 -7.83 7.55 17.40
C GLN A 41 -6.92 6.43 17.92
N LYS A 42 -7.48 5.48 18.69
CA LYS A 42 -6.78 4.25 19.05
C LYS A 42 -6.80 3.24 17.89
N LEU A 43 -5.99 3.51 16.85
CA LEU A 43 -5.79 2.56 15.77
C LEU A 43 -5.15 1.27 16.29
N THR A 44 -4.28 1.35 17.30
CA THR A 44 -3.69 0.19 17.98
C THR A 44 -4.71 -0.81 18.51
N ALA A 45 -5.81 -0.33 19.11
CA ALA A 45 -6.89 -1.20 19.59
C ALA A 45 -7.50 -2.02 18.44
N LEU A 46 -7.69 -1.40 17.27
CA LEU A 46 -8.16 -2.10 16.07
C LEU A 46 -7.09 -3.08 15.55
N MET A 47 -5.83 -2.67 15.53
CA MET A 47 -4.72 -3.51 15.05
C MET A 47 -4.53 -4.78 15.88
N TRP A 48 -4.77 -4.71 17.18
CA TRP A 48 -4.46 -5.81 18.10
C TRP A 48 -5.64 -6.72 18.40
N ASP A 49 -6.83 -6.12 18.55
CA ASP A 49 -8.00 -6.83 19.06
C ASP A 49 -9.18 -6.79 18.07
N GLY A 50 -9.13 -5.88 17.08
CA GLY A 50 -10.33 -5.41 16.40
C GLY A 50 -10.59 -6.09 15.06
N PRO A 51 -11.88 -6.19 14.69
CA PRO A 51 -12.32 -7.20 13.75
C PRO A 51 -11.55 -7.08 12.45
N ALA A 52 -11.12 -8.23 11.93
CA ALA A 52 -10.25 -8.29 10.77
C ALA A 52 -10.84 -7.52 9.57
N ASP A 53 -12.16 -7.49 9.44
CA ASP A 53 -12.88 -6.75 8.40
C ASP A 53 -12.67 -5.23 8.51
N ASP A 54 -12.77 -4.68 9.73
CA ASP A 54 -12.53 -3.25 9.97
C ASP A 54 -11.05 -2.89 9.78
N LEU A 55 -10.14 -3.75 10.22
CA LEU A 55 -8.69 -3.56 10.00
C LEU A 55 -8.34 -3.60 8.52
N THR A 56 -9.05 -4.42 7.73
CA THR A 56 -8.84 -4.57 6.29
C THR A 56 -9.39 -3.40 5.47
N LEU A 57 -10.26 -2.56 6.05
CA LEU A 57 -10.67 -1.33 5.40
C LEU A 57 -9.42 -0.48 5.08
N THR A 58 -9.29 -0.06 3.83
CA THR A 58 -8.13 0.66 3.30
C THR A 58 -7.77 1.88 4.17
N ALA A 59 -8.76 2.61 4.69
CA ALA A 59 -8.55 3.74 5.60
C ALA A 59 -7.79 3.38 6.88
N ASN A 60 -7.93 2.15 7.38
CA ASN A 60 -7.26 1.63 8.57
C ASN A 60 -5.98 0.86 8.23
N ALA A 61 -6.04 -0.02 7.22
CA ALA A 61 -4.93 -0.88 6.83
C ALA A 61 -3.66 -0.08 6.48
N GLN A 62 -3.82 1.05 5.75
CA GLN A 62 -2.69 1.86 5.32
C GLN A 62 -1.86 2.46 6.47
N PRO A 63 -2.41 3.29 7.37
CA PRO A 63 -1.64 3.79 8.50
C PRO A 63 -1.16 2.68 9.44
N ALA A 64 -1.91 1.58 9.55
CA ALA A 64 -1.54 0.47 10.43
C ALA A 64 -0.30 -0.31 9.94
N LEU A 65 -0.22 -0.60 8.65
CA LEU A 65 0.94 -1.26 8.03
C LEU A 65 2.19 -0.37 8.05
N MET A 66 2.01 0.94 7.86
CA MET A 66 3.09 1.91 8.02
C MET A 66 3.60 1.93 9.47
N ALA A 67 2.71 1.95 10.46
CA ALA A 67 3.08 1.92 11.88
C ALA A 67 3.91 0.69 12.24
N VAL A 68 3.52 -0.51 11.77
CA VAL A 68 4.29 -1.75 11.99
C VAL A 68 5.67 -1.67 11.35
N SER A 69 5.73 -1.18 10.11
CA SER A 69 7.00 -1.05 9.37
C SER A 69 7.98 -0.11 10.07
N LEU A 70 7.51 1.06 10.50
CA LEU A 70 8.33 2.03 11.21
C LEU A 70 8.68 1.57 12.63
N ALA A 71 7.79 0.86 13.31
CA ALA A 71 8.10 0.26 14.61
C ALA A 71 9.26 -0.76 14.49
N ALA A 72 9.24 -1.62 13.46
CA ALA A 72 10.34 -2.54 13.20
C ALA A 72 11.64 -1.79 12.87
N MET A 73 11.58 -0.72 12.07
CA MET A 73 12.75 0.12 11.79
C MET A 73 13.32 0.77 13.06
N ARG A 74 12.48 1.35 13.92
CA ARG A 74 12.95 1.95 15.19
C ARG A 74 13.59 0.93 16.11
N VAL A 75 13.12 -0.32 16.12
CA VAL A 75 13.77 -1.41 16.86
C VAL A 75 15.14 -1.73 16.26
N LEU A 76 15.27 -1.85 14.93
CA LEU A 76 16.57 -2.10 14.31
C LEU A 76 17.57 -0.97 14.56
N GLU A 77 17.12 0.29 14.49
CA GLU A 77 17.94 1.45 14.80
C GLU A 77 18.41 1.46 16.26
N ALA A 78 17.49 1.21 17.21
CA ALA A 78 17.79 1.28 18.63
C ALA A 78 18.59 0.08 19.16
N GLU A 79 18.24 -1.14 18.74
CA GLU A 79 18.77 -2.39 19.32
C GLU A 79 19.95 -2.95 18.51
N ALA A 80 19.96 -2.75 17.19
CA ALA A 80 21.01 -3.24 16.31
C ALA A 80 21.96 -2.14 15.83
N GLY A 81 21.69 -0.87 16.17
CA GLY A 81 22.51 0.27 15.74
C GLY A 81 22.42 0.56 14.24
N LEU A 82 21.37 0.07 13.57
CA LEU A 82 21.16 0.31 12.15
C LEU A 82 21.02 1.82 11.88
N ASN A 83 21.73 2.33 10.88
CA ASN A 83 21.57 3.68 10.39
C ASN A 83 21.32 3.66 8.88
N LEU A 84 20.10 3.99 8.46
CA LEU A 84 19.72 3.98 7.05
C LEU A 84 20.63 4.85 6.17
N ALA A 85 21.18 5.95 6.69
CA ALA A 85 22.05 6.83 5.91
C ALA A 85 23.41 6.20 5.57
N THR A 86 23.86 5.20 6.35
CA THR A 86 25.18 4.56 6.15
C THR A 86 25.07 3.09 5.73
N ASP A 87 23.98 2.42 6.09
CA ASP A 87 23.87 0.96 5.99
C ASP A 87 22.95 0.52 4.86
N ALA A 88 22.17 1.44 4.28
CA ALA A 88 21.32 1.19 3.12
C ALA A 88 21.83 1.96 1.90
N ALA A 89 21.77 1.32 0.73
CA ALA A 89 21.99 2.00 -0.54
C ALA A 89 20.68 2.62 -1.06
N PHE A 90 19.54 1.99 -0.77
CA PHE A 90 18.22 2.38 -1.26
C PHE A 90 17.11 2.01 -0.27
N VAL A 91 16.01 2.74 -0.33
CA VAL A 91 14.71 2.32 0.20
C VAL A 91 13.68 2.26 -0.92
N ALA A 92 12.72 1.34 -0.82
CA ALA A 92 11.58 1.32 -1.73
C ALA A 92 10.35 0.78 -1.01
N GLY A 93 9.18 1.09 -1.52
CA GLY A 93 7.95 0.59 -0.94
C GLY A 93 6.89 0.28 -1.98
N HIS A 94 6.10 -0.76 -1.73
CA HIS A 94 5.03 -1.15 -2.64
C HIS A 94 3.74 -0.38 -2.31
N SER A 95 3.32 0.52 -3.20
CA SER A 95 2.12 1.34 -3.03
C SER A 95 2.11 2.12 -1.70
N LEU A 96 1.32 1.74 -0.69
CA LEU A 96 1.36 2.43 0.62
C LEU A 96 2.76 2.35 1.25
N GLY A 97 3.52 1.28 0.94
CA GLY A 97 4.85 1.06 1.47
C GLY A 97 5.78 2.22 1.12
N GLU A 98 5.52 2.96 0.04
CA GLU A 98 6.28 4.16 -0.34
C GLU A 98 6.26 5.21 0.77
N TYR A 99 5.11 5.42 1.44
CA TYR A 99 5.02 6.33 2.58
C TYR A 99 5.81 5.83 3.79
N SER A 100 5.90 4.51 3.96
CA SER A 100 6.72 3.90 5.01
C SER A 100 8.21 4.08 4.70
N ALA A 101 8.62 3.90 3.44
CA ALA A 101 9.98 4.14 2.99
C ALA A 101 10.39 5.62 3.14
N LEU A 102 9.53 6.54 2.70
CA LEU A 102 9.73 7.98 2.85
C LEU A 102 9.83 8.40 4.31
N ALA A 103 8.99 7.85 5.19
CA ALA A 103 9.03 8.14 6.62
C ALA A 103 10.27 7.53 7.31
N ALA A 104 10.68 6.33 6.90
CA ALA A 104 11.91 5.70 7.39
C ALA A 104 13.14 6.51 6.98
N ALA A 105 13.17 7.01 5.74
CA ALA A 105 14.25 7.85 5.22
C ALA A 105 14.18 9.33 5.67
N GLY A 106 13.21 9.71 6.51
CA GLY A 106 13.07 11.06 7.07
C GLY A 106 12.47 12.11 6.14
N ALA A 107 12.01 11.74 4.95
CA ALA A 107 11.32 12.65 4.04
C ALA A 107 9.94 13.06 4.59
N LEU A 108 9.25 12.16 5.28
CA LEU A 108 8.00 12.43 6.01
C LEU A 108 8.19 12.17 7.50
N SER A 109 7.51 12.94 8.36
CA SER A 109 7.36 12.57 9.76
C SER A 109 6.39 11.39 9.90
N ILE A 110 6.48 10.62 10.99
CA ILE A 110 5.52 9.51 11.27
C ILE A 110 4.10 10.09 11.38
N THR A 111 3.96 11.21 12.09
CA THR A 111 2.71 11.95 12.23
C THR A 111 2.11 12.35 10.87
N ASP A 112 2.89 12.95 9.97
CA ASP A 112 2.39 13.38 8.66
C ASP A 112 2.08 12.19 7.75
N ALA A 113 2.94 11.16 7.75
CA ALA A 113 2.69 9.93 7.01
C ALA A 113 1.39 9.25 7.47
N ALA A 114 1.12 9.19 8.78
CA ALA A 114 -0.11 8.62 9.32
C ALA A 114 -1.34 9.38 8.83
N ARG A 115 -1.32 10.72 8.89
CA ARG A 115 -2.41 11.58 8.43
C ARG A 115 -2.64 11.47 6.92
N LEU A 116 -1.57 11.52 6.14
CA LEU A 116 -1.61 11.34 4.69
C LEU A 116 -2.19 9.97 4.32
N LEU A 117 -1.75 8.89 4.98
CA LEU A 117 -2.27 7.54 4.72
C LEU A 117 -3.72 7.37 5.15
N ARG A 118 -4.17 8.04 6.22
CA ARG A 118 -5.59 8.08 6.59
C ARG A 118 -6.42 8.77 5.51
N ILE A 119 -5.97 9.92 5.01
CA ILE A 119 -6.64 10.64 3.90
C ILE A 119 -6.66 9.76 2.66
N ARG A 120 -5.50 9.23 2.25
CA ARG A 120 -5.32 8.36 1.09
C ARG A 120 -6.25 7.16 1.15
N GLY A 121 -6.20 6.42 2.26
CA GLY A 121 -6.98 5.19 2.41
C GLY A 121 -8.50 5.46 2.42
N THR A 122 -8.94 6.57 3.02
CA THR A 122 -10.34 6.99 3.01
C THR A 122 -10.79 7.37 1.60
N ALA A 123 -10.01 8.21 0.91
CA ALA A 123 -10.33 8.68 -0.43
C ALA A 123 -10.34 7.53 -1.45
N MET A 124 -9.36 6.62 -1.40
CA MET A 124 -9.32 5.42 -2.25
C MET A 124 -10.52 4.50 -2.02
N GLN A 125 -10.95 4.35 -0.76
CA GLN A 125 -12.09 3.52 -0.41
C GLN A 125 -13.43 4.12 -0.87
N GLN A 126 -13.52 5.45 -0.95
CA GLN A 126 -14.73 6.18 -1.34
C GLN A 126 -14.78 6.51 -2.84
N ALA A 127 -13.67 6.39 -3.56
CA ALA A 127 -13.58 6.78 -4.97
C ALA A 127 -14.54 6.00 -5.89
N VAL A 128 -14.83 4.74 -5.56
CA VAL A 128 -15.70 3.86 -6.35
C VAL A 128 -16.64 3.11 -5.41
N PRO A 129 -17.96 3.03 -5.70
CA PRO A 129 -18.89 2.26 -4.91
C PRO A 129 -18.49 0.78 -4.80
N VAL A 130 -18.77 0.19 -3.64
CA VAL A 130 -18.42 -1.22 -3.36
C VAL A 130 -19.05 -2.12 -4.40
N GLY A 131 -18.22 -2.97 -5.02
CA GLY A 131 -18.65 -3.94 -6.01
C GLY A 131 -18.50 -3.47 -7.46
N GLU A 132 -18.38 -2.17 -7.73
CA GLU A 132 -18.28 -1.65 -9.10
C GLU A 132 -16.88 -1.77 -9.72
N GLY A 133 -15.84 -1.82 -8.89
CA GLY A 133 -14.46 -2.02 -9.32
C GLY A 133 -13.86 -3.34 -8.85
N ALA A 134 -12.79 -3.76 -9.51
CA ALA A 134 -12.02 -4.94 -9.15
C ALA A 134 -10.53 -4.78 -9.52
N MET A 135 -9.72 -5.71 -9.01
CA MET A 135 -8.35 -5.94 -9.45
C MET A 135 -8.13 -7.44 -9.70
N ALA A 136 -7.26 -7.78 -10.64
CA ALA A 136 -6.90 -9.16 -10.94
C ALA A 136 -5.41 -9.31 -11.21
N ALA A 137 -4.80 -10.36 -10.66
CA ALA A 137 -3.44 -10.75 -11.01
C ALA A 137 -3.46 -11.62 -12.27
N LEU A 138 -2.62 -11.27 -13.24
CA LEU A 138 -2.35 -12.00 -14.47
C LEU A 138 -0.93 -12.58 -14.37
N LEU A 139 -0.83 -13.87 -14.07
CA LEU A 139 0.43 -14.58 -13.90
C LEU A 139 0.86 -15.24 -15.21
N GLY A 140 2.13 -15.09 -15.56
CA GLY A 140 2.73 -15.60 -16.80
C GLY A 140 2.63 -14.67 -18.00
N LEU A 141 2.14 -13.44 -17.82
CA LEU A 141 2.16 -12.39 -18.84
C LEU A 141 3.10 -11.26 -18.41
N ASP A 142 3.89 -10.75 -19.34
CA ASP A 142 4.64 -9.51 -19.14
C ASP A 142 3.71 -8.28 -19.17
N PHE A 143 4.26 -7.11 -18.86
CA PHE A 143 3.51 -5.87 -18.77
C PHE A 143 2.83 -5.48 -20.10
N GLU A 144 3.51 -5.64 -21.23
CA GLU A 144 2.97 -5.28 -22.54
C GLU A 144 1.77 -6.17 -22.91
N ALA A 145 1.89 -7.48 -22.72
CA ALA A 145 0.81 -8.43 -22.93
C ALA A 145 -0.37 -8.16 -21.98
N ALA A 146 -0.12 -7.91 -20.70
CA ALA A 146 -1.16 -7.58 -19.73
C ALA A 146 -1.86 -6.24 -20.05
N ALA A 147 -1.12 -5.23 -20.51
CA ALA A 147 -1.70 -3.96 -20.98
C ALA A 147 -2.58 -4.15 -22.22
N ALA A 148 -2.17 -5.00 -23.17
CA ALA A 148 -2.98 -5.35 -24.33
C ALA A 148 -4.26 -6.11 -23.92
N VAL A 149 -4.18 -7.03 -22.95
CA VAL A 149 -5.35 -7.70 -22.35
C VAL A 149 -6.29 -6.66 -21.76
N ALA A 150 -5.79 -5.72 -20.95
CA ALA A 150 -6.61 -4.68 -20.33
C ALA A 150 -7.31 -3.80 -21.38
N ALA A 151 -6.59 -3.36 -22.42
CA ALA A 151 -7.14 -2.55 -23.50
C ALA A 151 -8.25 -3.28 -24.28
N GLU A 152 -8.06 -4.57 -24.58
CA GLU A 152 -9.07 -5.39 -25.24
C GLU A 152 -10.30 -5.62 -24.35
N ALA A 153 -10.07 -5.87 -23.05
CA ALA A 153 -11.12 -6.09 -22.07
C ALA A 153 -11.95 -4.85 -21.75
N ALA A 154 -11.37 -3.65 -21.92
CA ALA A 154 -11.98 -2.38 -21.57
C ALA A 154 -13.39 -2.20 -22.19
N GLN A 155 -13.54 -2.38 -23.51
CA GLN A 155 -14.83 -2.28 -24.22
C GLN A 155 -15.66 -1.03 -23.85
N GLY A 156 -15.00 0.11 -23.67
CA GLY A 156 -15.63 1.38 -23.27
C GLY A 156 -15.70 1.61 -21.75
N GLU A 157 -15.40 0.60 -20.93
CA GLU A 157 -15.20 0.72 -19.48
C GLU A 157 -13.70 0.91 -19.15
N VAL A 158 -13.38 1.16 -17.88
CA VAL A 158 -11.99 1.24 -17.42
C VAL A 158 -11.44 -0.16 -17.19
N CYS A 159 -10.27 -0.47 -17.78
CA CYS A 159 -9.42 -1.59 -17.43
C CYS A 159 -7.98 -1.23 -17.80
N GLU A 160 -7.08 -1.22 -16.82
CA GLU A 160 -5.71 -0.73 -16.98
C GLU A 160 -4.74 -1.67 -16.26
N ALA A 161 -3.50 -1.77 -16.76
CA ALA A 161 -2.42 -2.40 -16.01
C ALA A 161 -2.07 -1.52 -14.80
N ALA A 162 -2.27 -2.08 -13.61
CA ALA A 162 -2.23 -1.41 -12.32
C ALA A 162 -0.88 -1.57 -11.61
N ASN A 163 -0.28 -2.76 -11.70
CA ASN A 163 1.00 -3.06 -11.05
C ASN A 163 1.85 -3.97 -11.92
N ASP A 164 3.11 -3.61 -12.12
CA ASP A 164 4.16 -4.48 -12.64
C ASP A 164 5.05 -4.91 -11.47
N ASN A 165 4.83 -6.11 -10.92
CA ASN A 165 5.46 -6.50 -9.65
C ASN A 165 6.74 -7.29 -9.85
N ALA A 166 6.78 -8.11 -10.90
CA ALA A 166 7.90 -8.96 -11.27
C ALA A 166 7.64 -9.51 -12.68
N ASP A 167 8.68 -10.11 -13.28
CA ASP A 167 8.55 -10.82 -14.56
C ASP A 167 7.40 -11.83 -14.51
N GLY A 168 6.41 -11.63 -15.37
CA GLY A 168 5.22 -12.49 -15.42
C GLY A 168 4.22 -12.27 -14.29
N GLN A 169 4.31 -11.19 -13.51
CA GLN A 169 3.38 -10.88 -12.42
C GLN A 169 2.84 -9.46 -12.54
N VAL A 170 1.78 -9.32 -13.34
CA VAL A 170 1.11 -8.04 -13.56
C VAL A 170 -0.28 -8.06 -12.93
N VAL A 171 -0.73 -6.92 -12.40
CA VAL A 171 -2.10 -6.74 -11.91
C VAL A 171 -2.82 -5.79 -12.85
N VAL A 172 -4.07 -6.09 -13.19
CA VAL A 172 -4.98 -5.16 -13.88
C VAL A 172 -6.07 -4.68 -12.92
N SER A 173 -6.57 -3.47 -13.11
CA SER A 173 -7.66 -2.91 -12.33
C SER A 173 -8.60 -2.05 -13.17
N GLY A 174 -9.83 -1.90 -12.70
CA GLY A 174 -10.85 -1.11 -13.37
C GLY A 174 -12.26 -1.52 -13.00
N ALA A 175 -13.21 -1.27 -13.91
CA ALA A 175 -14.59 -1.68 -13.74
C ALA A 175 -14.66 -3.21 -13.63
N ARG A 176 -15.51 -3.71 -12.73
CA ARG A 176 -15.60 -5.15 -12.43
C ARG A 176 -15.81 -5.99 -13.68
N GLY A 177 -16.76 -5.60 -14.53
CA GLY A 177 -17.06 -6.33 -15.77
C GLY A 177 -15.85 -6.37 -16.71
N ALA A 178 -15.10 -5.28 -16.83
CA ALA A 178 -13.90 -5.22 -17.66
C ALA A 178 -12.75 -6.08 -17.10
N VAL A 179 -12.56 -6.08 -15.79
CA VAL A 179 -11.56 -6.94 -15.13
C VAL A 179 -11.95 -8.42 -15.30
N GLU A 180 -13.22 -8.78 -15.13
CA GLU A 180 -13.71 -10.15 -15.33
C GLU A 180 -13.49 -10.64 -16.77
N ARG A 181 -13.69 -9.78 -17.78
CA ARG A 181 -13.31 -10.07 -19.18
C ARG A 181 -11.81 -10.26 -19.34
N ALA A 182 -10.99 -9.42 -18.68
CA ALA A 182 -9.54 -9.52 -18.72
C ALA A 182 -9.04 -10.89 -18.22
N LEU A 183 -9.67 -11.51 -17.22
CA LEU A 183 -9.31 -12.86 -16.78
C LEU A 183 -9.47 -13.92 -17.88
N VAL A 184 -10.50 -13.78 -18.73
CA VAL A 184 -10.76 -14.73 -19.83
C VAL A 184 -9.74 -14.52 -20.94
N ILE A 185 -9.59 -13.27 -21.39
CA ILE A 185 -8.66 -12.88 -22.47
C ILE A 185 -7.21 -13.23 -22.08
N ALA A 186 -6.82 -13.00 -20.82
CA ALA A 186 -5.48 -13.35 -20.34
C ALA A 186 -5.17 -14.84 -20.51
N LYS A 187 -6.13 -15.72 -20.22
CA LYS A 187 -5.95 -17.18 -20.39
C LYS A 187 -5.77 -17.56 -21.86
N GLU A 188 -6.54 -16.93 -22.75
CA GLU A 188 -6.41 -17.14 -24.20
C GLU A 188 -5.05 -16.66 -24.73
N LYS A 189 -4.49 -15.60 -24.12
CA LYS A 189 -3.14 -15.08 -24.43
C LYS A 189 -2.01 -15.78 -23.69
N GLY A 190 -2.27 -16.91 -23.01
CA GLY A 190 -1.24 -17.76 -22.43
C GLY A 190 -0.88 -17.45 -20.97
N ALA A 191 -1.69 -16.69 -20.23
CA ALA A 191 -1.52 -16.56 -18.79
C ALA A 191 -1.58 -17.93 -18.11
N MET A 192 -0.58 -18.24 -17.29
CA MET A 192 -0.57 -19.45 -16.44
C MET A 192 -1.73 -19.44 -15.45
N LYS A 193 -2.05 -18.25 -14.91
CA LYS A 193 -3.17 -18.06 -13.98
C LYS A 193 -3.70 -16.64 -14.08
N ALA A 194 -5.02 -16.48 -13.99
CA ALA A 194 -5.66 -15.19 -13.82
C ALA A 194 -6.67 -15.30 -12.65
N LEU A 195 -6.59 -14.41 -11.67
CA LEU A 195 -7.41 -14.46 -10.47
C LEU A 195 -7.77 -13.06 -9.96
N LEU A 196 -9.02 -12.91 -9.49
CA LEU A 196 -9.45 -11.72 -8.77
C LEU A 196 -8.70 -11.61 -7.43
N LEU A 197 -8.30 -10.38 -7.10
CA LEU A 197 -7.70 -10.05 -5.82
C LEU A 197 -8.79 -9.74 -4.79
N PRO A 198 -8.62 -10.10 -3.51
CA PRO A 198 -9.59 -9.84 -2.44
C PRO A 198 -9.50 -8.38 -1.98
N VAL A 199 -9.80 -7.45 -2.89
CA VAL A 199 -9.79 -6.00 -2.65
C VAL A 199 -11.15 -5.41 -3.01
N SER A 200 -11.51 -4.32 -2.34
CA SER A 200 -12.84 -3.70 -2.47
C SER A 200 -12.92 -2.59 -3.51
N ALA A 201 -11.79 -2.21 -4.13
CA ALA A 201 -11.72 -1.07 -5.04
C ALA A 201 -10.64 -1.27 -6.14
N PRO A 202 -10.79 -0.59 -7.29
CA PRO A 202 -9.89 -0.74 -8.44
C PRO A 202 -8.70 0.21 -8.33
N PHE A 203 -7.73 -0.10 -7.46
CA PHE A 203 -6.58 0.77 -7.22
C PHE A 203 -5.68 0.91 -8.45
N HIS A 204 -4.94 2.02 -8.55
CA HIS A 204 -3.97 2.30 -9.62
C HIS A 204 -4.56 2.31 -11.05
N CYS A 205 -5.81 2.76 -11.20
CA CYS A 205 -6.40 3.09 -12.50
C CYS A 205 -7.10 4.44 -12.44
N ARG A 206 -7.55 4.95 -13.59
CA ARG A 206 -8.25 6.25 -13.71
C ARG A 206 -9.50 6.38 -12.84
N MET A 207 -10.12 5.28 -12.39
CA MET A 207 -11.25 5.34 -11.45
C MET A 207 -10.86 5.89 -10.07
N MET A 208 -9.55 5.92 -9.76
CA MET A 208 -9.02 6.53 -8.53
C MET A 208 -8.79 8.04 -8.63
N GLN A 209 -9.20 8.69 -9.73
CA GLN A 209 -9.02 10.14 -9.92
C GLN A 209 -9.51 10.99 -8.73
N PRO A 210 -10.68 10.74 -8.10
CA PRO A 210 -11.10 11.49 -6.92
C PRO A 210 -10.15 11.32 -5.72
N ALA A 211 -9.55 10.13 -5.57
CA ALA A 211 -8.56 9.89 -4.52
C ALA A 211 -7.22 10.60 -4.80
N ALA A 212 -6.83 10.70 -6.08
CA ALA A 212 -5.64 11.44 -6.49
C ALA A 212 -5.80 12.95 -6.21
N GLU A 213 -6.98 13.52 -6.46
CA GLU A 213 -7.30 14.92 -6.16
C GLU A 213 -7.22 15.22 -4.66
N ALA A 214 -7.85 14.39 -3.83
CA ALA A 214 -7.77 14.51 -2.37
C ALA A 214 -6.32 14.43 -1.86
N MET A 215 -5.51 13.57 -2.47
CA MET A 215 -4.09 13.45 -2.11
C MET A 215 -3.24 14.61 -2.59
N ALA A 216 -3.51 15.18 -3.76
CA ALA A 216 -2.82 16.37 -4.23
C ALA A 216 -3.01 17.55 -3.26
N GLU A 217 -4.25 17.76 -2.77
CA GLU A 217 -4.53 18.79 -1.77
C GLU A 217 -3.85 18.56 -0.42
N ALA A 218 -3.76 17.30 0.01
CA ALA A 218 -3.12 16.93 1.26
C ALA A 218 -1.59 17.08 1.19
N LEU A 219 -0.98 16.61 0.10
CA LEU A 219 0.47 16.70 -0.13
C LEU A 219 0.94 18.14 -0.31
N ALA A 220 0.13 19.02 -0.91
CA ALA A 220 0.44 20.44 -1.04
C ALA A 220 0.61 21.16 0.32
N LYS A 221 0.09 20.56 1.41
CA LYS A 221 0.17 21.08 2.78
C LYS A 221 1.20 20.33 3.64
N ALA A 222 1.76 19.24 3.13
CA ALA A 222 2.71 18.41 3.85
C ALA A 222 4.12 18.97 3.71
N THR A 223 4.90 18.86 4.78
CA THR A 223 6.35 19.11 4.71
C THR A 223 7.03 17.85 4.20
N VAL A 224 7.74 17.95 3.08
CA VAL A 224 8.54 16.87 2.51
C VAL A 224 10.00 17.28 2.53
N ASN A 225 10.82 16.55 3.27
CA ASN A 225 12.25 16.78 3.36
C ASN A 225 13.01 15.93 2.33
N ALA A 226 14.28 16.28 2.08
CA ALA A 226 15.17 15.39 1.34
C ALA A 226 15.39 14.10 2.16
N PRO A 227 15.22 12.91 1.56
CA PRO A 227 15.48 11.66 2.25
C PRO A 227 16.98 11.47 2.50
N VAL A 228 17.33 10.77 3.58
CA VAL A 228 18.75 10.49 3.93
C VAL A 228 19.40 9.43 3.05
N VAL A 229 18.59 8.66 2.33
CA VAL A 229 18.98 7.59 1.40
C VAL A 229 18.02 7.63 0.21
N PRO A 230 18.47 7.34 -1.02
CA PRO A 230 17.60 7.30 -2.20
C PRO A 230 16.44 6.31 -2.09
#